data_AF-A0A1Y1JVW0-F1
#
_entry.id   AF-A0A1Y1JVW0-F1
#
_cell.length_a   1.000
_cell.length_b   1.000
_cell.length_c   1.000
_cell.angle_alpha   90.00
_cell.angle_beta   90.00
_cell.angle_gamma   90.00
#
_symmetry.space_group_name_H-M   'P 1'
#
loop_
_entity.id
_entity.type
_entity.pdbx_description
1 polymer ?
#
loop_
_entity_poly.entity_id
_entity_poly.type
_entity_poly.pdbx_seq_one_letter_code
_entity_poly.pdbx_strand_id
1 'polypeptide(L)'
;MNIHQLCLLLMICICYGFDEQNEEESVVVELELADYDLMDAYDEIAQTSKDFLLNPMSQNTKIQVEKRRGKLLKLQSSTNREMKNIPLDSMRNWTLLTRSGDFLLPEADFNTLIDFANSIQNLSISAGVHKEGYIQGLKSRRNVAALSNLWSGHQNMYSSHSSAYLPVVSLLHKAYPPNDEGSVESYWEMLCEYKDGYRHAARLWKEVEPLYNMLHEFVRIRIQKYYKIADNYTSIPVYLLGSNFGTDWSAIANIILPHPQLYKEIEEALKGQSVEQIFRLAETSTRELRLGSLGKQFWKKSIFNHSNCELHLFSNCAEKYTEAVTCAKVDLSSYMDIHDAAINIALRNQDYSSLARRDLRFSAVDEALQGLGSMIALDNLPANGFVPKDAWTSFGDETERKNAALLLTAIRTLPKLPYYLLSDVTRLHHLDNQQDNFIQGWWSNRKKWQGVQGNSNTEADFLGDHFISLNKPYLR
;
A
#
# COMPACT_ATOMS: atom_id res chain seq x y z
N MET A 1 -59.28 29.06 -23.88
CA MET A 1 -58.28 27.96 -23.91
C MET A 1 -58.84 26.84 -23.06
N ASN A 2 -59.12 25.67 -23.65
CA ASN A 2 -59.80 24.57 -22.95
C ASN A 2 -58.79 23.80 -22.07
N ILE A 3 -59.20 23.22 -20.93
CA ILE A 3 -58.30 22.54 -19.97
C ILE A 3 -57.44 21.47 -20.65
N HIS A 4 -57.96 20.85 -21.71
CA HIS A 4 -57.22 19.90 -22.54
C HIS A 4 -56.05 20.51 -23.32
N GLN A 5 -56.16 21.75 -23.78
CA GLN A 5 -55.05 22.49 -24.40
C GLN A 5 -54.00 22.91 -23.37
N LEU A 6 -54.41 23.17 -22.13
CA LEU A 6 -53.49 23.46 -21.03
C LEU A 6 -52.68 22.21 -20.63
N CYS A 7 -53.32 21.05 -20.57
CA CYS A 7 -52.64 19.77 -20.32
C CYS A 7 -51.72 19.34 -21.47
N LEU A 8 -52.09 19.62 -22.73
CA LEU A 8 -51.21 19.39 -23.88
C LEU A 8 -50.01 20.34 -23.88
N LEU A 9 -50.19 21.62 -23.53
CA LEU A 9 -49.08 22.57 -23.35
C LEU A 9 -48.20 22.22 -22.15
N LEU A 10 -48.76 21.72 -21.05
CA LEU A 10 -47.98 21.22 -19.90
C LEU A 10 -47.23 19.93 -20.22
N MET A 11 -47.83 18.99 -20.95
CA MET A 11 -47.14 17.79 -21.43
C MET A 11 -46.05 18.14 -22.46
N ILE A 12 -46.29 19.12 -23.33
CA ILE A 12 -45.27 19.63 -24.26
C ILE A 12 -44.18 20.38 -23.49
N CYS A 13 -44.47 21.15 -22.44
CA CYS A 13 -43.45 21.79 -21.60
C CYS A 13 -42.65 20.79 -20.75
N ILE A 14 -43.26 19.68 -20.31
CA ILE A 14 -42.56 18.59 -19.59
C ILE A 14 -41.73 17.74 -20.58
N CYS A 15 -42.15 17.60 -21.83
CA CYS A 15 -41.38 16.90 -22.87
C CYS A 15 -40.34 17.77 -23.60
N TYR A 16 -40.44 19.10 -23.56
CA TYR A 16 -39.50 20.06 -24.16
C TYR A 16 -38.66 20.83 -23.13
N GLY A 17 -38.77 20.47 -21.85
CA GLY A 17 -38.04 21.08 -20.72
C GLY A 17 -36.92 20.20 -20.16
N PHE A 18 -36.31 19.33 -20.96
CA PHE A 18 -34.93 18.90 -20.71
C PHE A 18 -34.02 20.06 -21.13
N ASP A 19 -34.02 21.09 -20.29
CA ASP A 19 -33.12 22.24 -20.41
C ASP A 19 -31.71 21.77 -20.04
N GLU A 20 -30.67 22.23 -20.76
CA GLU A 20 -29.26 21.83 -20.50
C GLU A 20 -28.87 22.09 -19.04
N GLN A 21 -29.43 23.15 -18.45
CA GLN A 21 -29.22 23.53 -17.05
C GLN A 21 -29.78 22.50 -16.04
N ASN A 22 -30.81 21.74 -16.41
CA ASN A 22 -31.41 20.69 -15.56
C ASN A 22 -30.58 19.39 -15.59
N GLU A 23 -29.85 19.13 -16.69
CA GLU A 23 -28.93 17.99 -16.79
C GLU A 23 -27.65 18.24 -15.99
N GLU A 24 -27.11 19.46 -16.01
CA GLU A 24 -25.95 19.83 -15.18
C GLU A 24 -26.23 19.69 -13.67
N GLU A 25 -27.40 20.15 -13.21
CA GLU A 25 -27.85 19.95 -11.83
C GLU A 25 -28.02 18.46 -11.51
N SER A 26 -28.56 17.66 -12.43
CA SER A 26 -28.68 16.21 -12.27
C SER A 26 -27.33 15.53 -12.10
N VAL A 27 -26.29 15.94 -12.84
CA VAL A 27 -24.93 15.38 -12.70
C VAL A 27 -24.40 15.62 -11.30
N VAL A 28 -24.54 16.84 -10.77
CA VAL A 28 -24.06 17.18 -9.42
C VAL A 28 -24.75 16.31 -8.37
N VAL A 29 -26.08 16.19 -8.44
CA VAL A 29 -26.85 15.36 -7.52
C VAL A 29 -26.41 13.89 -7.58
N GLU A 30 -26.22 13.33 -8.77
CA GLU A 30 -25.79 11.94 -8.94
C GLU A 30 -24.37 11.70 -8.40
N LEU A 31 -23.46 12.67 -8.55
CA LEU A 31 -22.13 12.59 -7.95
C LEU A 31 -22.17 12.62 -6.42
N GLU A 32 -23.04 13.44 -5.83
CA GLU A 32 -23.23 13.49 -4.38
C GLU A 32 -23.83 12.17 -3.85
N LEU A 33 -24.86 11.64 -4.52
CA LEU A 33 -25.44 10.34 -4.19
C LEU A 33 -24.41 9.22 -4.30
N ALA A 34 -23.59 9.22 -5.35
CA ALA A 34 -22.54 8.23 -5.52
C ALA A 34 -21.48 8.29 -4.40
N ASP A 35 -21.14 9.49 -3.90
CA ASP A 35 -20.24 9.65 -2.75
C ASP A 35 -20.88 9.09 -1.46
N TYR A 36 -22.19 9.29 -1.24
CA TYR A 36 -22.89 8.66 -0.09
C TYR A 36 -22.90 7.13 -0.17
N ASP A 37 -23.23 6.57 -1.35
CA ASP A 37 -23.18 5.13 -1.59
C ASP A 37 -21.78 4.55 -1.36
N LEU A 38 -20.74 5.28 -1.81
CA LEU A 38 -19.35 4.92 -1.58
C LEU A 38 -19.02 4.93 -0.10
N MET A 39 -19.47 5.95 0.64
CA MET A 39 -19.25 6.08 2.08
C MET A 39 -19.74 4.84 2.83
N ASP A 40 -20.98 4.43 2.56
CA ASP A 40 -21.58 3.25 3.17
C ASP A 40 -20.83 1.96 2.77
N ALA A 41 -20.47 1.82 1.50
CA ALA A 41 -19.73 0.66 1.01
C ALA A 41 -18.33 0.54 1.60
N TYR A 42 -17.60 1.65 1.74
CA TYR A 42 -16.25 1.64 2.34
C TYR A 42 -16.31 1.38 3.84
N ASP A 43 -17.34 1.86 4.55
CA ASP A 43 -17.54 1.57 5.97
C ASP A 43 -17.87 0.08 6.21
N GLU A 44 -18.73 -0.52 5.38
CA GLU A 44 -19.04 -1.96 5.46
C GLU A 44 -17.77 -2.80 5.19
N ILE A 45 -16.92 -2.37 4.27
CA ILE A 45 -15.65 -3.05 3.96
C ILE A 45 -14.64 -2.87 5.09
N ALA A 46 -14.50 -1.68 5.64
CA ALA A 46 -13.60 -1.44 6.77
C ALA A 46 -13.97 -2.32 7.96
N GLN A 47 -15.27 -2.37 8.29
CA GLN A 47 -15.80 -3.19 9.38
C GLN A 47 -15.61 -4.69 9.13
N THR A 48 -16.01 -5.20 7.97
CA THR A 48 -15.89 -6.64 7.65
C THR A 48 -14.44 -7.08 7.47
N SER A 49 -13.56 -6.19 7.00
CA SER A 49 -12.11 -6.47 6.93
C SER A 49 -11.48 -6.57 8.32
N LYS A 50 -11.90 -5.71 9.25
CA LYS A 50 -11.50 -5.80 10.65
C LYS A 50 -12.04 -7.07 11.30
N ASP A 51 -13.31 -7.39 11.09
CA ASP A 51 -13.91 -8.61 11.62
C ASP A 51 -13.20 -9.85 11.10
N PHE A 52 -12.78 -9.87 9.83
CA PHE A 52 -11.99 -10.95 9.26
C PHE A 52 -10.59 -11.05 9.88
N LEU A 53 -9.94 -9.91 10.12
CA LEU A 53 -8.65 -9.85 10.81
C LEU A 53 -8.73 -10.39 12.23
N LEU A 54 -9.81 -10.09 12.95
CA LEU A 54 -10.04 -10.49 14.34
C LEU A 54 -10.59 -11.91 14.46
N ASN A 55 -11.37 -12.36 13.47
CA ASN A 55 -12.03 -13.65 13.42
C ASN A 55 -12.06 -14.18 11.98
N PRO A 56 -11.16 -15.11 11.61
CA PRO A 56 -11.07 -15.66 10.26
C PRO A 56 -12.36 -16.30 9.75
N MET A 57 -13.27 -16.73 10.64
CA MET A 57 -14.57 -17.31 10.26
C MET A 57 -15.50 -16.30 9.55
N SER A 58 -15.24 -15.00 9.67
CA SER A 58 -16.04 -13.94 9.02
C SER A 58 -15.63 -13.65 7.56
N GLN A 59 -14.66 -14.40 7.00
CA GLN A 59 -14.16 -14.24 5.63
C GLN A 59 -15.29 -14.17 4.59
N ASN A 60 -16.29 -15.05 4.70
CA ASN A 60 -17.39 -15.10 3.74
C ASN A 60 -18.19 -13.79 3.73
N THR A 61 -18.42 -13.17 4.89
CA THR A 61 -19.11 -11.88 4.99
C THR A 61 -18.31 -10.80 4.27
N LYS A 62 -17.00 -10.70 4.51
CA LYS A 62 -16.09 -9.77 3.80
C LYS A 62 -16.16 -9.96 2.29
N ILE A 63 -16.08 -11.19 1.80
CA ILE A 63 -16.16 -11.51 0.37
C ILE A 63 -17.50 -11.04 -0.23
N GLN A 64 -18.62 -11.29 0.44
CA GLN A 64 -19.93 -10.86 -0.07
C GLN A 64 -20.05 -9.33 -0.17
N VAL A 65 -19.50 -8.61 0.82
CA VAL A 65 -19.49 -7.14 0.82
C VAL A 65 -18.60 -6.59 -0.29
N GLU A 66 -17.39 -7.13 -0.47
CA GLU A 66 -16.50 -6.70 -1.56
C GLU A 66 -17.13 -6.94 -2.94
N LYS A 67 -17.81 -8.08 -3.14
CA LYS A 67 -18.57 -8.39 -4.36
C LYS A 67 -19.75 -7.44 -4.58
N ARG A 68 -20.49 -7.10 -3.51
CA ARG A 68 -21.60 -6.13 -3.57
C ARG A 68 -21.10 -4.74 -3.99
N ARG A 69 -19.98 -4.27 -3.43
CA ARG A 69 -19.36 -2.99 -3.85
C ARG A 69 -19.01 -3.00 -5.33
N GLY A 70 -18.47 -4.11 -5.84
CA GLY A 70 -18.19 -4.23 -7.28
C GLY A 70 -19.44 -4.04 -8.16
N LYS A 71 -20.58 -4.62 -7.75
CA LYS A 71 -21.87 -4.43 -8.45
C LYS A 71 -22.35 -2.99 -8.40
N LEU A 72 -22.25 -2.35 -7.24
CA LEU A 72 -22.62 -0.94 -7.03
C LEU A 72 -21.84 -0.03 -7.98
N LEU A 73 -20.51 -0.12 -7.96
CA LEU A 73 -19.66 0.73 -8.79
C LEU A 73 -19.84 0.49 -10.30
N LYS A 74 -20.09 -0.76 -10.69
CA LYS A 74 -20.42 -1.08 -12.09
C LYS A 74 -21.74 -0.45 -12.54
N LEU A 75 -22.76 -0.46 -11.69
CA LEU A 75 -24.07 0.15 -11.95
C LEU A 75 -23.96 1.68 -12.02
N GLN A 76 -23.24 2.29 -11.07
CA GLN A 76 -22.97 3.73 -11.09
C GLN A 76 -22.24 4.14 -12.37
N SER A 77 -21.21 3.37 -12.78
CA SER A 77 -20.49 3.63 -14.03
C SER A 77 -21.41 3.56 -15.25
N SER A 78 -22.32 2.57 -15.34
CA SER A 78 -23.22 2.47 -16.50
C SER A 78 -24.22 3.63 -16.54
N THR A 79 -24.76 4.02 -15.38
CA THR A 79 -25.74 5.10 -15.25
C THR A 79 -25.09 6.44 -15.62
N ASN A 80 -23.91 6.72 -15.07
CA ASN A 80 -23.20 7.99 -15.29
C ASN A 80 -22.73 8.18 -16.74
N ARG A 81 -22.52 7.08 -17.50
CA ARG A 81 -22.16 7.14 -18.93
C ARG A 81 -23.31 7.60 -19.83
N GLU A 82 -24.55 7.65 -19.35
CA GLU A 82 -25.70 8.13 -20.13
C GLU A 82 -25.79 9.67 -20.18
N MET A 83 -25.12 10.35 -19.24
CA MET A 83 -25.08 11.82 -19.13
C MET A 83 -24.16 12.43 -20.20
N LYS A 84 -24.57 13.56 -20.80
CA LYS A 84 -23.83 14.20 -21.90
C LYS A 84 -23.22 15.53 -21.52
N ASN A 85 -23.92 16.32 -20.71
CA ASN A 85 -23.52 17.68 -20.34
C ASN A 85 -22.90 17.68 -18.94
N ILE A 86 -21.60 17.36 -18.86
CA ILE A 86 -20.87 17.26 -17.59
C ILE A 86 -20.21 18.62 -17.26
N PRO A 87 -20.58 19.28 -16.14
CA PRO A 87 -19.91 20.50 -15.70
C PRO A 87 -18.41 20.29 -15.52
N LEU A 88 -17.60 21.31 -15.86
CA LEU A 88 -16.14 21.23 -15.79
C LEU A 88 -15.63 20.85 -14.39
N ASP A 89 -16.24 21.42 -13.34
CA ASP A 89 -15.86 21.16 -11.94
C ASP A 89 -16.21 19.74 -11.48
N SER A 90 -17.21 19.13 -12.13
CA SER A 90 -17.70 17.77 -11.90
C SER A 90 -16.94 16.72 -12.73
N MET A 91 -16.28 17.13 -13.82
CA MET A 91 -15.66 16.26 -14.81
C MET A 91 -14.69 15.24 -14.20
N ARG A 92 -13.89 15.66 -13.21
CA ARG A 92 -12.97 14.73 -12.54
C ARG A 92 -13.73 13.64 -11.79
N ASN A 93 -14.68 14.00 -10.93
CA ASN A 93 -15.47 13.03 -10.15
C ASN A 93 -16.28 12.11 -11.05
N TRP A 94 -16.87 12.66 -12.10
CA TRP A 94 -17.57 11.90 -13.13
C TRP A 94 -16.64 10.87 -13.80
N THR A 95 -15.44 11.29 -14.21
CA THR A 95 -14.43 10.41 -14.82
C THR A 95 -14.03 9.27 -13.89
N LEU A 96 -13.90 9.54 -12.59
CA LEU A 96 -13.54 8.53 -11.59
C LEU A 96 -14.60 7.43 -11.46
N LEU A 97 -15.87 7.82 -11.50
CA LEU A 97 -17.00 6.89 -11.38
C LEU A 97 -17.31 6.15 -12.69
N THR A 98 -17.09 6.77 -13.86
CA THR A 98 -17.27 6.11 -15.16
C THR A 98 -16.10 5.23 -15.57
N ARG A 99 -14.92 5.46 -14.98
CA ARG A 99 -13.68 4.71 -15.19
C ARG A 99 -13.17 4.20 -13.84
N SER A 100 -13.97 3.34 -13.20
CA SER A 100 -13.76 2.88 -11.83
C SER A 100 -12.76 1.72 -11.72
N GLY A 101 -11.96 1.40 -12.74
CA GLY A 101 -10.94 0.36 -12.65
C GLY A 101 -11.51 -1.06 -12.72
N ASP A 102 -10.99 -1.95 -11.87
CA ASP A 102 -11.31 -3.38 -11.87
C ASP A 102 -12.79 -3.65 -11.56
N PHE A 103 -13.51 -2.69 -10.96
CA PHE A 103 -14.95 -2.79 -10.73
C PHE A 103 -15.76 -2.90 -12.05
N LEU A 104 -15.17 -2.53 -13.19
CA LEU A 104 -15.80 -2.67 -14.50
C LEU A 104 -15.62 -4.05 -15.16
N LEU A 105 -14.85 -4.95 -14.52
CA LEU A 105 -14.72 -6.34 -14.98
C LEU A 105 -16.09 -7.04 -15.11
N PRO A 106 -16.20 -8.06 -15.98
CA PRO A 106 -17.34 -8.98 -15.94
C PRO A 106 -17.52 -9.55 -14.52
N GLU A 107 -18.77 -9.76 -14.08
CA GLU A 107 -19.05 -10.12 -12.67
C GLU A 107 -18.30 -11.39 -12.24
N ALA A 108 -18.25 -12.40 -13.11
CA ALA A 108 -17.52 -13.65 -12.83
C ALA A 108 -16.00 -13.43 -12.69
N ASP A 109 -15.43 -12.51 -13.48
CA ASP A 109 -14.02 -12.18 -13.44
C ASP A 109 -13.68 -11.36 -12.18
N PHE A 110 -14.51 -10.36 -11.83
CA PHE A 110 -14.36 -9.61 -10.58
C PHE A 110 -14.47 -10.52 -9.36
N ASN A 111 -15.44 -11.45 -9.36
CA ASN A 111 -15.58 -12.42 -8.29
C ASN A 111 -14.34 -13.32 -8.16
N THR A 112 -13.74 -13.71 -9.29
CA THR A 112 -12.49 -14.50 -9.31
C THR A 112 -11.33 -13.73 -8.67
N LEU A 113 -11.18 -12.44 -9.00
CA LEU A 113 -10.17 -11.57 -8.38
C LEU A 113 -10.36 -11.48 -6.85
N ILE A 114 -11.60 -11.21 -6.40
CA ILE A 114 -11.92 -11.07 -4.98
C ILE A 114 -11.73 -12.39 -4.23
N ASP A 115 -12.19 -13.52 -4.77
CA ASP A 115 -12.04 -14.84 -4.15
C ASP A 115 -10.56 -15.23 -4.03
N PHE A 116 -9.77 -14.94 -5.07
CA PHE A 116 -8.33 -15.18 -5.04
C PHE A 116 -7.64 -14.33 -3.95
N ALA A 117 -7.82 -13.01 -3.95
CA ALA A 117 -7.15 -12.13 -3.00
C ALA A 117 -7.52 -12.47 -1.54
N ASN A 118 -8.80 -12.79 -1.28
CA ASN A 118 -9.24 -13.21 0.05
C ASN A 118 -8.70 -14.59 0.44
N SER A 119 -8.50 -15.52 -0.50
CA SER A 119 -7.89 -16.82 -0.20
C SER A 119 -6.43 -16.68 0.21
N ILE A 120 -5.67 -15.81 -0.47
CA ILE A 120 -4.29 -15.44 -0.09
C ILE A 120 -4.25 -14.80 1.31
N GLN A 121 -5.12 -13.83 1.57
CA GLN A 121 -5.19 -13.17 2.88
C GLN A 121 -5.52 -14.18 3.99
N ASN A 122 -6.43 -15.13 3.73
CA ASN A 122 -6.79 -16.18 4.67
C ASN A 122 -5.63 -17.13 4.97
N LEU A 123 -4.80 -17.47 3.98
CA LEU A 123 -3.59 -18.26 4.22
C LEU A 123 -2.66 -17.55 5.22
N SER A 124 -2.44 -16.25 5.01
CA SER A 124 -1.56 -15.46 5.88
C SER A 124 -2.09 -15.37 7.31
N ILE A 125 -3.39 -15.12 7.47
CA ILE A 125 -4.05 -15.06 8.79
C ILE A 125 -4.08 -16.43 9.47
N SER A 126 -4.51 -17.48 8.75
CA SER A 126 -4.69 -18.84 9.30
C SER A 126 -3.38 -19.51 9.68
N ALA A 127 -2.30 -19.26 8.93
CA ALA A 127 -0.98 -19.79 9.25
C ALA A 127 -0.34 -19.13 10.49
N GLY A 128 -1.02 -18.16 11.12
CA GLY A 128 -0.51 -17.43 12.28
C GLY A 128 0.75 -16.63 11.94
N VAL A 129 0.98 -16.32 10.66
CA VAL A 129 2.15 -15.59 10.15
C VAL A 129 2.18 -14.19 10.73
N HIS A 130 1.00 -13.62 10.92
CA HIS A 130 0.91 -12.34 11.57
C HIS A 130 1.05 -12.40 13.10
N LYS A 131 1.16 -13.58 13.71
CA LYS A 131 1.68 -13.65 15.08
C LYS A 131 3.11 -13.12 15.07
N GLU A 132 3.51 -12.53 16.18
CA GLU A 132 4.86 -11.99 16.43
C GLU A 132 5.98 -12.81 15.74
N GLY A 133 5.87 -14.15 15.72
CA GLY A 133 6.85 -15.10 15.21
C GLY A 133 7.46 -14.89 13.81
N TYR A 134 6.71 -14.54 12.76
CA TYR A 134 7.30 -14.45 11.40
C TYR A 134 8.03 -13.12 11.18
N ILE A 135 7.30 -12.00 11.20
CA ILE A 135 7.87 -10.69 10.95
C ILE A 135 8.90 -10.32 12.03
N GLN A 136 8.61 -10.52 13.32
CA GLN A 136 9.62 -10.28 14.35
C GLN A 136 10.76 -11.29 14.27
N GLY A 137 10.49 -12.52 13.82
CA GLY A 137 11.54 -13.51 13.57
C GLY A 137 12.52 -13.04 12.50
N LEU A 138 12.05 -12.47 11.39
CA LEU A 138 12.91 -11.87 10.36
C LEU A 138 13.69 -10.67 10.91
N LYS A 139 13.02 -9.79 11.67
CA LYS A 139 13.62 -8.57 12.22
C LYS A 139 14.69 -8.85 13.28
N SER A 140 14.50 -9.87 14.12
CA SER A 140 15.30 -10.11 15.34
C SER A 140 16.29 -11.27 15.28
N ARG A 141 16.04 -12.32 14.48
CA ARG A 141 16.95 -13.47 14.42
C ARG A 141 18.24 -13.07 13.70
N ARG A 142 19.35 -13.69 14.10
CA ARG A 142 20.70 -13.44 13.54
C ARG A 142 21.42 -14.75 13.18
N ASN A 143 20.67 -15.82 12.92
CA ASN A 143 21.21 -17.10 12.46
C ASN A 143 20.70 -17.38 11.03
N VAL A 144 21.63 -17.61 10.09
CA VAL A 144 21.34 -17.78 8.66
C VAL A 144 20.35 -18.92 8.41
N ALA A 145 20.60 -20.11 8.97
CA ALA A 145 19.73 -21.26 8.78
C ALA A 145 18.34 -21.05 9.39
N ALA A 146 18.26 -20.42 10.57
CA ALA A 146 16.98 -20.11 11.21
C ALA A 146 16.16 -19.06 10.44
N LEU A 147 16.81 -18.07 9.84
CA LEU A 147 16.17 -17.06 8.98
C LEU A 147 15.72 -17.67 7.65
N SER A 148 16.58 -18.46 7.01
CA SER A 148 16.29 -19.17 5.77
C SER A 148 15.08 -20.10 5.93
N ASN A 149 15.05 -20.91 6.99
CA ASN A 149 13.93 -21.82 7.30
C ASN A 149 12.64 -21.07 7.64
N LEU A 150 12.75 -19.96 8.38
CA LEU A 150 11.59 -19.14 8.71
C LEU A 150 10.96 -18.52 7.45
N TRP A 151 11.80 -17.95 6.58
CA TRP A 151 11.35 -17.32 5.35
C TRP A 151 10.79 -18.33 4.34
N SER A 152 11.48 -19.43 4.06
CA SER A 152 10.94 -20.46 3.15
C SER A 152 9.68 -21.13 3.68
N GLY A 153 9.62 -21.40 4.99
CA GLY A 153 8.42 -21.91 5.62
C GLY A 153 7.21 -21.03 5.35
N HIS A 154 7.40 -19.70 5.40
CA HIS A 154 6.37 -18.73 5.02
C HIS A 154 6.04 -18.78 3.53
N GLN A 155 7.03 -18.67 2.64
CA GLN A 155 6.72 -18.64 1.20
C GLN A 155 6.06 -19.92 0.68
N ASN A 156 6.41 -21.08 1.27
CA ASN A 156 5.87 -22.37 0.87
C ASN A 156 4.36 -22.51 1.09
N MET A 157 3.76 -21.70 1.97
CA MET A 157 2.32 -21.70 2.20
C MET A 157 1.55 -21.24 0.94
N TYR A 158 2.14 -20.32 0.17
CA TYR A 158 1.54 -19.77 -1.03
C TYR A 158 1.73 -20.66 -2.27
N SER A 159 2.61 -21.67 -2.20
CA SER A 159 2.94 -22.53 -3.33
C SER A 159 1.72 -23.18 -3.98
N SER A 160 0.71 -23.55 -3.18
CA SER A 160 -0.55 -24.14 -3.66
C SER A 160 -1.42 -23.18 -4.48
N HIS A 161 -1.20 -21.87 -4.36
CA HIS A 161 -1.96 -20.82 -5.05
C HIS A 161 -1.17 -20.17 -6.20
N SER A 162 0.10 -20.54 -6.39
CA SER A 162 0.98 -20.01 -7.44
C SER A 162 0.39 -20.17 -8.85
N SER A 163 -0.24 -21.31 -9.15
CA SER A 163 -0.87 -21.56 -10.44
C SER A 163 -2.16 -20.76 -10.66
N ALA A 164 -2.88 -20.45 -9.58
CA ALA A 164 -4.13 -19.68 -9.64
C ALA A 164 -3.89 -18.19 -9.90
N TYR A 165 -2.66 -17.70 -9.72
CA TYR A 165 -2.32 -16.30 -9.94
C TYR A 165 -2.28 -15.89 -11.41
N LEU A 166 -1.83 -16.75 -12.33
CA LEU A 166 -1.68 -16.37 -13.75
C LEU A 166 -3.03 -16.03 -14.41
N PRO A 167 -4.12 -16.78 -14.16
CA PRO A 167 -5.46 -16.36 -14.57
C PRO A 167 -5.89 -15.02 -13.97
N VAL A 168 -5.50 -14.73 -12.73
CA VAL A 168 -5.87 -13.50 -12.01
C VAL A 168 -5.16 -12.29 -12.62
N VAL A 169 -3.85 -12.33 -12.83
CA VAL A 169 -3.14 -11.21 -13.48
C VAL A 169 -3.66 -10.99 -14.91
N SER A 170 -4.04 -12.06 -15.61
CA SER A 170 -4.62 -11.98 -16.97
C SER A 170 -5.96 -11.26 -17.03
N LEU A 171 -6.66 -11.08 -15.89
CA LEU A 171 -7.89 -10.28 -15.84
C LEU A 171 -7.64 -8.81 -16.23
N LEU A 172 -6.40 -8.32 -16.13
CA LEU A 172 -6.04 -6.97 -16.56
C LEU A 172 -6.32 -6.72 -18.04
N HIS A 173 -6.20 -7.74 -18.90
CA HIS A 173 -6.61 -7.65 -20.31
C HIS A 173 -8.11 -7.40 -20.52
N LYS A 174 -8.93 -7.75 -19.53
CA LYS A 174 -10.37 -7.50 -19.53
C LYS A 174 -10.74 -6.22 -18.76
N ALA A 175 -9.85 -5.73 -17.90
CA ALA A 175 -10.09 -4.54 -17.09
C ALA A 175 -9.86 -3.23 -17.87
N TYR A 176 -8.82 -3.18 -18.72
CA TYR A 176 -8.47 -1.95 -19.42
C TYR A 176 -9.54 -1.47 -20.44
N PRO A 177 -10.19 -2.32 -21.26
CA PRO A 177 -11.08 -1.82 -22.31
C PRO A 177 -12.34 -1.12 -21.79
N PRO A 178 -13.07 -1.65 -20.77
CA PRO A 178 -14.19 -0.94 -20.16
C PRO A 178 -13.81 0.38 -19.51
N ASN A 179 -12.53 0.60 -19.22
CA ASN A 179 -12.01 1.85 -18.68
C ASN A 179 -11.52 2.80 -19.79
N ASP A 180 -11.82 2.52 -21.06
CA ASP A 180 -11.46 3.34 -22.22
C ASP A 180 -9.93 3.53 -22.37
N GLU A 181 -9.15 2.52 -21.96
CA GLU A 181 -7.70 2.49 -22.10
C GLU A 181 -7.25 1.58 -23.24
N GLY A 182 -6.04 1.78 -23.74
CA GLY A 182 -5.50 1.05 -24.90
C GLY A 182 -4.64 -0.16 -24.55
N SER A 183 -4.17 -0.23 -23.31
CA SER A 183 -3.26 -1.26 -22.82
C SER A 183 -3.35 -1.38 -21.30
N VAL A 184 -2.78 -2.45 -20.74
CA VAL A 184 -2.67 -2.59 -19.27
C VAL A 184 -1.76 -1.52 -18.66
N GLU A 185 -0.71 -1.13 -19.38
CA GLU A 185 0.20 -0.06 -18.96
C GLU A 185 -0.56 1.27 -18.82
N SER A 186 -1.28 1.70 -19.87
CA SER A 186 -2.07 2.94 -19.86
C SER A 186 -3.21 2.90 -18.83
N TYR A 187 -3.80 1.72 -18.61
CA TYR A 187 -4.75 1.49 -17.54
C TYR A 187 -4.20 1.71 -16.13
N TRP A 188 -3.03 1.15 -15.82
CA TRP A 188 -2.38 1.37 -14.54
C TRP A 188 -1.92 2.82 -14.36
N GLU A 189 -1.42 3.47 -15.41
CA GLU A 189 -1.12 4.91 -15.40
C GLU A 189 -2.36 5.76 -15.11
N MET A 190 -3.52 5.39 -15.67
CA MET A 190 -4.80 6.04 -15.41
C MET A 190 -5.25 5.88 -13.96
N LEU A 191 -5.11 4.69 -13.37
CA LEU A 191 -5.43 4.45 -11.97
C LEU A 191 -4.53 5.24 -11.01
N CYS A 192 -3.28 5.50 -11.40
CA CYS A 192 -2.36 6.36 -10.65
C CYS A 192 -2.50 7.86 -10.98
N GLU A 193 -3.40 8.22 -11.89
CA GLU A 193 -3.53 9.58 -12.46
C GLU A 193 -2.19 10.15 -12.97
N TYR A 194 -1.30 9.28 -13.47
CA TYR A 194 0.04 9.66 -13.89
C TYR A 194 0.39 9.10 -15.28
N LYS A 195 -0.02 9.85 -16.30
CA LYS A 195 0.26 9.55 -17.71
C LYS A 195 1.77 9.50 -17.99
N ASP A 196 2.19 8.50 -18.77
CA ASP A 196 3.60 8.18 -19.04
C ASP A 196 4.41 7.88 -17.76
N GLY A 197 3.73 7.51 -16.67
CA GLY A 197 4.33 7.26 -15.37
C GLY A 197 5.43 6.20 -15.44
N TYR A 198 5.23 5.10 -16.16
CA TYR A 198 6.26 4.05 -16.27
C TYR A 198 7.52 4.53 -16.98
N ARG A 199 7.36 5.34 -18.03
CA ARG A 199 8.48 5.97 -18.74
C ARG A 199 9.26 6.91 -17.83
N HIS A 200 8.56 7.74 -17.04
CA HIS A 200 9.20 8.65 -16.09
C HIS A 200 9.88 7.89 -14.95
N ALA A 201 9.24 6.87 -14.39
CA ALA A 201 9.79 6.05 -13.32
C ALA A 201 11.05 5.30 -13.78
N ALA A 202 11.06 4.75 -14.99
CA ALA A 202 12.24 4.13 -15.59
C ALA A 202 13.40 5.11 -15.81
N ARG A 203 13.11 6.38 -16.15
CA ARG A 203 14.13 7.44 -16.26
C ARG A 203 14.71 7.78 -14.89
N LEU A 204 13.84 8.05 -13.90
CA LEU A 204 14.26 8.38 -12.53
C LEU A 204 15.06 7.24 -11.90
N TRP A 205 14.69 5.98 -12.16
CA TRP A 205 15.47 4.84 -11.70
C TRP A 205 16.90 4.86 -12.21
N LYS A 206 17.15 5.18 -13.48
CA LYS A 206 18.52 5.27 -14.02
C LYS A 206 19.37 6.33 -13.32
N GLU A 207 18.75 7.39 -12.81
CA GLU A 207 19.42 8.44 -12.06
C GLU A 207 19.75 7.99 -10.63
N VAL A 208 18.88 7.18 -10.02
CA VAL A 208 19.01 6.69 -8.63
C VAL A 208 19.82 5.39 -8.53
N GLU A 209 19.81 4.56 -9.58
CA GLU A 209 20.44 3.23 -9.64
C GLU A 209 21.92 3.24 -9.21
N PRO A 210 22.77 4.22 -9.58
CA PRO A 210 24.15 4.26 -9.09
C PRO A 210 24.24 4.37 -7.57
N LEU A 211 23.39 5.19 -6.94
CA LEU A 211 23.35 5.32 -5.48
C LEU A 211 22.82 4.05 -4.82
N TYR A 212 21.80 3.43 -5.40
CA TYR A 212 21.28 2.14 -4.93
C TYR A 212 22.36 1.05 -4.98
N ASN A 213 23.12 0.96 -6.07
CA ASN A 213 24.18 -0.03 -6.24
C ASN A 213 25.29 0.15 -5.20
N MET A 214 25.68 1.40 -4.89
CA MET A 214 26.63 1.68 -3.81
C MET A 214 26.08 1.26 -2.44
N LEU A 215 24.80 1.56 -2.15
CA LEU A 215 24.16 1.15 -0.90
C LEU A 215 24.06 -0.39 -0.80
N HIS A 216 23.66 -1.05 -1.88
CA HIS A 216 23.54 -2.50 -1.97
C HIS A 216 24.89 -3.17 -1.73
N GLU A 217 25.94 -2.71 -2.39
CA GLU A 217 27.30 -3.23 -2.19
C GLU A 217 27.76 -3.05 -0.74
N PHE A 218 27.55 -1.86 -0.17
CA PHE A 218 27.85 -1.58 1.23
C PHE A 218 27.14 -2.56 2.18
N VAL A 219 25.82 -2.73 2.01
CA VAL A 219 25.01 -3.61 2.86
C VAL A 219 25.40 -5.08 2.68
N ARG A 220 25.63 -5.52 1.43
CA ARG A 220 26.07 -6.88 1.10
C ARG A 220 27.37 -7.24 1.80
N ILE A 221 28.39 -6.37 1.72
CA ILE A 221 29.70 -6.59 2.38
C ILE A 221 29.52 -6.69 3.90
N ARG A 222 28.69 -5.83 4.50
CA ARG A 222 28.43 -5.85 5.95
C ARG A 222 27.74 -7.14 6.39
N ILE A 223 26.73 -7.59 5.63
CA ILE A 223 26.03 -8.86 5.87
C ILE A 223 27.00 -10.04 5.75
N GLN A 224 27.80 -10.10 4.67
CA GLN A 224 28.80 -11.16 4.47
C GLN A 224 29.77 -11.25 5.64
N LYS A 225 30.30 -10.11 6.08
CA LYS A 225 31.21 -10.02 7.23
C LYS A 225 30.54 -10.47 8.53
N TYR A 226 29.32 -10.02 8.80
CA TYR A 226 28.60 -10.34 10.04
C TYR A 226 28.25 -11.83 10.13
N TYR A 227 27.69 -12.39 9.06
CA TYR A 227 27.24 -13.79 9.01
C TYR A 227 28.37 -14.77 8.62
N LYS A 228 29.56 -14.28 8.29
CA LYS A 228 30.72 -15.07 7.81
C LYS A 228 30.38 -15.93 6.58
N ILE A 229 29.62 -15.33 5.67
CA ILE A 229 29.24 -15.93 4.39
C ILE A 229 30.35 -15.63 3.38
N ALA A 230 30.68 -16.59 2.51
CA ALA A 230 31.71 -16.40 1.49
C ALA A 230 31.42 -15.19 0.57
N ASP A 231 32.49 -14.55 0.07
CA ASP A 231 32.40 -13.34 -0.76
C ASP A 231 31.84 -13.59 -2.19
N ASN A 232 31.48 -14.84 -2.50
CA ASN A 232 31.03 -15.25 -3.83
C ASN A 232 29.56 -14.88 -4.15
N TYR A 233 28.80 -14.37 -3.19
CA TYR A 233 27.43 -13.93 -3.43
C TYR A 233 27.39 -12.51 -4.03
N THR A 234 26.87 -12.38 -5.25
CA THR A 234 26.54 -11.08 -5.86
C THR A 234 25.18 -10.55 -5.45
N SER A 235 24.29 -11.43 -4.98
CA SER A 235 22.93 -11.09 -4.54
C SER A 235 22.73 -11.41 -3.07
N ILE A 236 22.01 -10.56 -2.35
CA ILE A 236 21.74 -10.74 -0.92
C ILE A 236 20.56 -11.72 -0.76
N PRO A 237 20.69 -12.81 0.00
CA PRO A 237 19.55 -13.63 0.36
C PRO A 237 18.49 -12.78 1.10
N VAL A 238 17.27 -12.72 0.57
CA VAL A 238 16.24 -11.76 1.01
C VAL A 238 15.92 -11.87 2.50
N TYR A 239 15.95 -13.08 3.05
CA TYR A 239 15.71 -13.36 4.47
C TYR A 239 16.78 -12.81 5.42
N LEU A 240 17.90 -12.30 4.91
CA LEU A 240 18.93 -11.61 5.71
C LEU A 240 18.70 -10.10 5.81
N LEU A 241 17.69 -9.55 5.13
CA LEU A 241 17.41 -8.11 5.10
C LEU A 241 16.44 -7.65 6.18
N GLY A 242 15.87 -8.58 6.95
CA GLY A 242 14.94 -8.27 8.05
C GLY A 242 13.53 -7.83 7.60
N SER A 243 13.20 -8.03 6.32
CA SER A 243 11.86 -7.81 5.75
C SER A 243 11.45 -8.95 4.83
N ASN A 244 10.15 -9.10 4.57
CA ASN A 244 9.61 -10.21 3.77
C ASN A 244 10.12 -10.17 2.31
N PHE A 245 10.10 -8.98 1.70
CA PHE A 245 10.43 -8.77 0.29
C PHE A 245 11.77 -8.05 0.08
N GLY A 246 12.49 -7.68 1.14
CA GLY A 246 13.70 -6.88 1.04
C GLY A 246 13.43 -5.42 0.68
N THR A 247 12.25 -4.89 0.98
CA THR A 247 11.83 -3.50 0.73
C THR A 247 12.18 -2.54 1.86
N ASP A 248 12.51 -3.06 3.05
CA ASP A 248 12.99 -2.31 4.19
C ASP A 248 14.17 -3.04 4.82
N TRP A 249 15.32 -2.37 4.95
CA TRP A 249 16.53 -2.93 5.55
C TRP A 249 16.84 -2.30 6.93
N SER A 250 15.94 -1.49 7.48
CA SER A 250 16.14 -0.84 8.77
C SER A 250 16.25 -1.82 9.93
N ALA A 251 15.61 -2.99 9.85
CA ALA A 251 15.66 -4.02 10.89
C ALA A 251 17.05 -4.65 11.08
N ILE A 252 17.96 -4.47 10.12
CA ILE A 252 19.36 -4.93 10.21
C ILE A 252 20.34 -3.79 10.47
N ALA A 253 19.86 -2.59 10.82
CA ALA A 253 20.70 -1.42 11.07
C ALA A 253 21.79 -1.69 12.12
N ASN A 254 21.55 -2.52 13.16
CA ASN A 254 22.60 -2.90 14.13
C ASN A 254 23.85 -3.50 13.51
N ILE A 255 23.72 -4.27 12.44
CA ILE A 255 24.83 -5.05 11.89
C ILE A 255 25.51 -4.36 10.70
N ILE A 256 24.84 -3.38 10.09
CA ILE A 256 25.36 -2.66 8.91
C ILE A 256 25.87 -1.26 9.22
N LEU A 257 25.32 -0.59 10.24
CA LEU A 257 25.72 0.78 10.54
C LEU A 257 27.19 0.84 10.97
N PRO A 258 27.98 1.81 10.45
CA PRO A 258 29.37 2.00 10.87
C PRO A 258 29.52 2.34 12.37
N HIS A 259 28.45 2.89 12.97
CA HIS A 259 28.43 3.43 14.32
C HIS A 259 27.46 2.65 15.22
N PRO A 260 27.90 1.52 15.79
CA PRO A 260 27.02 0.63 16.57
C PRO A 260 26.47 1.27 17.85
N GLN A 261 27.18 2.26 18.42
CA GLN A 261 26.75 2.97 19.62
C GLN A 261 25.48 3.79 19.39
N LEU A 262 25.39 4.48 18.24
CA LEU A 262 24.21 5.27 17.87
C LEU A 262 22.95 4.42 17.80
N TYR A 263 23.06 3.28 17.12
CA TYR A 263 21.95 2.37 16.99
C TYR A 263 21.54 1.77 18.34
N LYS A 264 22.51 1.49 19.21
CA LYS A 264 22.24 1.02 20.58
C LYS A 264 21.43 2.05 21.39
N GLU A 265 21.73 3.34 21.26
CA GLU A 265 20.96 4.40 21.92
C GLU A 265 19.53 4.50 21.39
N ILE A 266 19.35 4.38 20.08
CA ILE A 266 18.01 4.30 19.45
C ILE A 266 17.26 3.07 19.99
N GLU A 267 17.91 1.90 20.05
CA GLU A 267 17.30 0.69 20.62
C GLU A 267 16.94 0.88 22.10
N GLU A 268 17.82 1.48 22.90
CA GLU A 268 17.58 1.76 24.31
C GLU A 268 16.42 2.74 24.52
N ALA A 269 16.29 3.76 23.67
CA ALA A 269 15.19 4.72 23.68
C ALA A 269 13.82 4.08 23.34
N LEU A 270 13.82 3.19 22.35
CA LEU A 270 12.63 2.48 21.90
C LEU A 270 12.26 1.32 22.82
N LYS A 271 13.21 0.83 23.62
CA LYS A 271 13.01 -0.31 24.52
C LYS A 271 11.98 0.02 25.60
N GLY A 272 10.94 -0.83 25.67
CA GLY A 272 9.88 -0.70 26.68
C GLY A 272 8.81 0.32 26.34
N GLN A 273 8.93 1.02 25.20
CA GLN A 273 7.83 1.83 24.68
C GLN A 273 6.71 0.93 24.17
N SER A 274 5.48 1.39 24.36
CA SER A 274 4.28 0.82 23.77
C SER A 274 4.01 1.44 22.39
N VAL A 275 3.34 0.69 21.51
CA VAL A 275 2.87 1.20 20.22
C VAL A 275 2.03 2.46 20.37
N GLU A 276 1.18 2.51 21.41
CA GLU A 276 0.36 3.68 21.72
C GLU A 276 1.23 4.93 21.97
N GLN A 277 2.32 4.80 22.74
CA GLN A 277 3.25 5.92 22.98
C GLN A 277 3.90 6.42 21.68
N ILE A 278 4.25 5.51 20.78
CA ILE A 278 4.82 5.90 19.48
C ILE A 278 3.78 6.61 18.60
N PHE A 279 2.53 6.17 18.58
CA PHE A 279 1.47 6.92 17.89
C PHE A 279 1.26 8.32 18.51
N ARG A 280 1.41 8.47 19.83
CA ARG A 280 1.28 9.78 20.49
C ARG A 280 2.41 10.72 20.09
N LEU A 281 3.62 10.17 19.94
CA LEU A 281 4.71 10.92 19.35
C LEU A 281 4.37 11.31 17.91
N ALA A 282 3.99 10.36 17.07
CA ALA A 282 3.73 10.60 15.66
C ALA A 282 2.62 11.65 15.44
N GLU A 283 1.60 11.68 16.31
CA GLU A 283 0.56 12.72 16.34
C GLU A 283 1.13 14.13 16.61
N THR A 284 2.25 14.25 17.32
CA THR A 284 2.91 15.56 17.51
C THR A 284 3.40 16.09 16.16
N SER A 285 4.03 15.24 15.35
CA SER A 285 4.47 15.60 14.00
C SER A 285 3.30 15.94 13.07
N THR A 286 2.20 15.18 13.10
CA THR A 286 1.03 15.49 12.27
C THR A 286 0.41 16.85 12.63
N ARG A 287 0.41 17.23 13.92
CA ARG A 287 -0.06 18.54 14.38
C ARG A 287 0.86 19.67 13.97
N GLU A 288 2.18 19.48 14.08
CA GLU A 288 3.17 20.48 13.66
C GLU A 288 3.12 20.75 12.15
N LEU A 289 2.89 19.71 11.34
CA LEU A 289 2.63 19.82 9.90
C LEU A 289 1.24 20.38 9.56
N ARG A 290 0.40 20.69 10.56
CA ARG A 290 -0.97 21.15 10.41
C ARG A 290 -1.89 20.17 9.65
N LEU A 291 -1.55 18.88 9.67
CA LEU A 291 -2.41 17.81 9.16
C LEU A 291 -3.52 17.43 10.16
N GLY A 292 -3.37 17.81 11.43
CA GLY A 292 -4.38 17.60 12.47
C GLY A 292 -4.01 16.47 13.44
N SER A 293 -4.95 16.19 14.36
CA SER A 293 -4.86 15.10 15.32
C SER A 293 -5.31 13.77 14.72
N LEU A 294 -4.87 12.64 15.29
CA LEU A 294 -5.40 11.32 14.90
C LEU A 294 -6.88 11.13 15.32
N GLY A 295 -7.35 11.94 16.28
CA GLY A 295 -8.76 12.01 16.68
C GLY A 295 -9.13 11.12 17.86
N LYS A 296 -10.21 11.46 18.57
CA LYS A 296 -10.63 10.72 19.78
C LYS A 296 -11.05 9.28 19.48
N GLN A 297 -11.67 9.05 18.32
CA GLN A 297 -12.12 7.72 17.93
C GLN A 297 -10.94 6.79 17.63
N PHE A 298 -9.86 7.28 17.01
CA PHE A 298 -8.62 6.52 16.82
C PHE A 298 -8.14 5.92 18.15
N TRP A 299 -7.99 6.75 19.20
CA TRP A 299 -7.52 6.28 20.50
C TRP A 299 -8.50 5.34 21.21
N LYS A 300 -9.81 5.52 21.00
CA LYS A 300 -10.86 4.72 21.64
C LYS A 300 -11.02 3.35 20.99
N LYS A 301 -10.79 3.25 19.67
CA LYS A 301 -11.17 2.10 18.86
C LYS A 301 -9.99 1.27 18.34
N SER A 302 -8.79 1.85 18.30
CA SER A 302 -7.56 1.13 17.94
C SER A 302 -7.21 0.03 18.94
N ILE A 303 -6.61 -1.04 18.43
CA ILE A 303 -6.22 -2.24 19.20
C ILE A 303 -4.70 -2.41 19.04
N PHE A 304 -3.94 -2.15 20.11
CA PHE A 304 -2.47 -2.20 20.11
C PHE A 304 -1.88 -3.49 20.71
N ASN A 305 -2.73 -4.44 21.09
CA ASN A 305 -2.36 -5.70 21.73
C ASN A 305 -3.05 -6.90 21.06
N HIS A 306 -3.22 -6.84 19.74
CA HIS A 306 -3.85 -7.91 18.98
C HIS A 306 -2.94 -9.16 18.85
N SER A 307 -3.40 -10.21 18.16
CA SER A 307 -2.57 -11.38 17.83
C SER A 307 -1.87 -11.26 16.47
N ASN A 308 -2.38 -10.37 15.60
CA ASN A 308 -1.77 -9.95 14.34
C ASN A 308 -0.93 -8.68 14.58
N CYS A 309 0.38 -8.77 14.33
CA CYS A 309 1.37 -7.75 14.63
C CYS A 309 1.76 -6.88 13.43
N GLU A 310 1.23 -7.17 12.24
CA GLU A 310 1.30 -6.22 11.14
C GLU A 310 0.39 -5.01 11.46
N LEU A 311 0.74 -3.84 10.92
CA LEU A 311 -0.04 -2.63 11.14
C LEU A 311 -1.16 -2.55 10.11
N HIS A 312 -2.39 -2.75 10.54
CA HIS A 312 -3.59 -2.60 9.71
C HIS A 312 -4.34 -1.32 10.07
N LEU A 313 -4.77 -0.58 9.04
CA LEU A 313 -5.59 0.63 9.19
C LEU A 313 -6.99 0.39 8.63
N PHE A 314 -8.02 0.79 9.37
CA PHE A 314 -9.41 0.71 8.96
C PHE A 314 -10.03 2.10 9.03
N SER A 315 -10.53 2.60 7.91
CA SER A 315 -11.09 3.96 7.82
C SER A 315 -12.60 3.91 7.82
N ASN A 316 -13.22 4.60 8.76
CA ASN A 316 -14.64 4.89 8.77
C ASN A 316 -14.85 6.29 8.17
N CYS A 317 -15.48 6.32 7.01
CA CYS A 317 -15.72 7.48 6.18
C CYS A 317 -16.85 8.33 6.75
N ALA A 318 -17.93 7.71 7.26
CA ALA A 318 -19.08 8.44 7.79
C ALA A 318 -18.75 9.23 9.06
N GLU A 319 -18.02 8.62 10.00
CA GLU A 319 -17.58 9.26 11.24
C GLU A 319 -16.19 9.93 11.13
N LYS A 320 -15.57 9.90 9.94
CA LYS A 320 -14.28 10.56 9.62
C LYS A 320 -13.17 10.21 10.60
N TYR A 321 -12.96 8.91 10.83
CA TYR A 321 -11.83 8.43 11.62
C TYR A 321 -11.20 7.18 11.00
N THR A 322 -9.88 7.07 11.13
CA THR A 322 -9.17 5.80 10.94
C THR A 322 -8.79 5.21 12.29
N GLU A 323 -8.76 3.89 12.40
CA GLU A 323 -8.29 3.13 13.56
C GLU A 323 -7.18 2.16 13.14
N ALA A 324 -6.31 1.80 14.09
CA ALA A 324 -5.21 0.88 13.88
C ALA A 324 -5.43 -0.44 14.63
N VAL A 325 -5.07 -1.57 14.01
CA VAL A 325 -4.96 -2.87 14.69
C VAL A 325 -3.55 -3.40 14.49
N THR A 326 -2.84 -3.64 15.59
CA THR A 326 -1.48 -4.20 15.57
C THR A 326 -1.10 -4.77 16.95
N CYS A 327 0.00 -5.52 16.98
CA CYS A 327 0.77 -5.90 18.16
C CYS A 327 2.28 -5.78 17.90
N ALA A 328 2.67 -4.90 16.97
CA ALA A 328 4.07 -4.71 16.63
C ALA A 328 4.90 -4.44 17.89
N LYS A 329 6.00 -5.18 18.04
CA LYS A 329 7.02 -4.81 19.01
C LYS A 329 7.68 -3.51 18.54
N VAL A 330 7.88 -2.59 19.48
CA VAL A 330 8.55 -1.32 19.18
C VAL A 330 10.03 -1.59 18.90
N ASP A 331 10.44 -1.28 17.68
CA ASP A 331 11.79 -1.30 17.14
C ASP A 331 11.92 -0.16 16.12
N LEU A 332 13.10 0.05 15.54
CA LEU A 332 13.31 1.16 14.59
C LEU A 332 12.40 1.06 13.36
N SER A 333 12.15 -0.15 12.86
CA SER A 333 11.30 -0.39 11.69
C SER A 333 9.84 -0.06 12.00
N SER A 334 9.30 -0.56 13.12
CA SER A 334 7.92 -0.25 13.53
C SER A 334 7.74 1.20 13.96
N TYR A 335 8.77 1.84 14.52
CA TYR A 335 8.77 3.29 14.76
C TYR A 335 8.54 4.07 13.45
N MET A 336 9.28 3.75 12.39
CA MET A 336 9.07 4.36 11.08
C MET A 336 7.71 4.03 10.47
N ASP A 337 7.25 2.77 10.57
CA ASP A 337 5.93 2.35 10.06
C ASP A 337 4.79 3.13 10.73
N ILE A 338 4.87 3.36 12.05
CA ILE A 338 3.87 4.11 12.82
C ILE A 338 3.85 5.59 12.42
N HIS A 339 5.01 6.20 12.15
CA HIS A 339 5.07 7.58 11.68
C HIS A 339 4.52 7.75 10.27
N ASP A 340 4.83 6.83 9.34
CA ASP A 340 4.20 6.80 8.02
C ASP A 340 2.67 6.65 8.17
N ALA A 341 2.21 5.73 9.02
CA ALA A 341 0.79 5.49 9.26
C ALA A 341 0.08 6.70 9.89
N ALA A 342 0.72 7.43 10.81
CA ALA A 342 0.13 8.62 11.42
C ALA A 342 -0.12 9.74 10.40
N ILE A 343 0.80 9.94 9.45
CA ILE A 343 0.59 10.88 8.33
C ILE A 343 -0.59 10.41 7.47
N ASN A 344 -0.65 9.12 7.11
CA ASN A 344 -1.76 8.56 6.33
C ASN A 344 -3.12 8.73 7.04
N ILE A 345 -3.20 8.42 8.35
CA ILE A 345 -4.40 8.64 9.16
C ILE A 345 -4.79 10.12 9.17
N ALA A 346 -3.84 11.02 9.39
CA ALA A 346 -4.11 12.45 9.43
C ALA A 346 -4.65 12.96 8.08
N LEU A 347 -4.07 12.51 6.96
CA LEU A 347 -4.56 12.83 5.61
C LEU A 347 -5.98 12.29 5.37
N ARG A 348 -6.23 11.02 5.71
CA ARG A 348 -7.55 10.38 5.51
C ARG A 348 -8.66 10.96 6.35
N ASN A 349 -8.33 11.49 7.53
CA ASN A 349 -9.28 12.17 8.40
C ASN A 349 -9.62 13.59 7.91
N GLN A 350 -8.90 14.13 6.93
CA GLN A 350 -9.24 15.42 6.34
C GLN A 350 -10.31 15.30 5.26
N ASP A 351 -11.12 16.35 5.13
CA ASP A 351 -12.31 16.41 4.27
C ASP A 351 -12.03 17.09 2.90
N TYR A 352 -10.82 16.99 2.37
CA TYR A 352 -10.41 17.78 1.20
C TYR A 352 -10.73 17.12 -0.16
N SER A 353 -11.37 15.95 -0.19
CA SER A 353 -11.68 15.23 -1.44
C SER A 353 -12.93 14.37 -1.35
N SER A 354 -13.68 14.28 -2.45
CA SER A 354 -14.70 13.23 -2.65
C SER A 354 -14.13 11.83 -2.44
N LEU A 355 -14.97 10.88 -2.04
CA LEU A 355 -14.52 9.51 -1.77
C LEU A 355 -14.03 8.81 -3.05
N ALA A 356 -14.63 9.14 -4.19
CA ALA A 356 -14.14 8.68 -5.49
C ALA A 356 -12.65 9.05 -5.72
N ARG A 357 -12.22 10.26 -5.34
CA ARG A 357 -10.82 10.70 -5.50
C ARG A 357 -9.87 9.94 -4.58
N ARG A 358 -10.33 9.64 -3.37
CA ARG A 358 -9.52 9.00 -2.34
C ARG A 358 -9.34 7.50 -2.56
N ASP A 359 -10.40 6.81 -2.98
CA ASP A 359 -10.45 5.35 -2.91
C ASP A 359 -10.73 4.63 -4.24
N LEU A 360 -10.94 5.34 -5.36
CA LEU A 360 -10.95 4.77 -6.72
C LEU A 360 -9.67 5.03 -7.51
N ARG A 361 -8.69 5.72 -6.91
CA ARG A 361 -7.37 6.00 -7.50
C ARG A 361 -6.26 5.69 -6.52
N PHE A 362 -5.08 5.50 -7.09
CA PHE A 362 -3.84 5.25 -6.39
C PHE A 362 -3.02 6.54 -6.36
N SER A 363 -3.33 7.41 -5.41
CA SER A 363 -2.74 8.75 -5.30
C SER A 363 -1.25 8.69 -4.95
N ALA A 364 -0.41 8.97 -5.94
CA ALA A 364 1.04 9.07 -5.75
C ALA A 364 1.45 10.17 -4.76
N VAL A 365 0.65 11.23 -4.69
CA VAL A 365 0.86 12.34 -3.75
C VAL A 365 0.62 11.88 -2.32
N ASP A 366 -0.47 11.16 -2.06
CA ASP A 366 -0.77 10.69 -0.70
C ASP A 366 0.26 9.66 -0.23
N GLU A 367 0.75 8.77 -1.11
CA GLU A 367 1.81 7.82 -0.77
C GLU A 367 3.16 8.52 -0.54
N ALA A 368 3.49 9.54 -1.34
CA ALA A 368 4.68 10.35 -1.14
C ALA A 368 4.64 11.10 0.19
N LEU A 369 3.51 11.72 0.54
CA LEU A 369 3.32 12.40 1.82
C LEU A 369 3.41 11.43 2.99
N GLN A 370 2.79 10.24 2.87
CA GLN A 370 2.93 9.18 3.86
C GLN A 370 4.40 8.84 4.11
N GLY A 371 5.20 8.69 3.04
CA GLY A 371 6.63 8.37 3.15
C GLY A 371 7.48 9.44 3.86
N LEU A 372 7.00 10.68 3.96
CA LEU A 372 7.67 11.72 4.75
C LEU A 372 7.61 11.45 6.26
N GLY A 373 6.62 10.67 6.73
CA GLY A 373 6.46 10.36 8.14
C GLY A 373 7.73 9.79 8.76
N SER A 374 8.25 8.71 8.19
CA SER A 374 9.49 8.06 8.61
C SER A 374 10.73 8.94 8.43
N MET A 375 10.79 9.75 7.37
CA MET A 375 11.91 10.70 7.17
C MET A 375 11.96 11.76 8.27
N ILE A 376 10.81 12.37 8.58
CA ILE A 376 10.65 13.33 9.67
C ILE A 376 10.95 12.67 11.00
N ALA A 377 10.50 11.42 11.20
CA ALA A 377 10.76 10.67 12.42
C ALA A 377 12.25 10.42 12.66
N LEU A 378 13.00 10.09 11.61
CA LEU A 378 14.44 9.86 11.66
C LEU A 378 15.22 11.17 11.88
N ASP A 379 14.82 12.26 11.22
CA ASP A 379 15.45 13.57 11.39
C ASP A 379 15.23 14.14 12.80
N ASN A 380 14.06 13.87 13.39
CA ASN A 380 13.69 14.35 14.72
C ASN A 380 14.00 13.38 15.88
N LEU A 381 14.68 12.25 15.62
CA LEU A 381 15.14 11.32 16.68
C LEU A 381 15.76 12.03 17.92
N PRO A 382 16.62 13.07 17.77
CA PRO A 382 17.11 13.82 18.92
C PRO A 382 16.21 14.97 19.40
N ALA A 383 15.37 15.54 18.53
CA ALA A 383 14.57 16.74 18.83
C ALA A 383 13.35 16.42 19.71
N ASN A 384 12.74 15.25 19.53
CA ASN A 384 11.53 14.86 20.24
C ASN A 384 11.78 14.06 21.54
N GLY A 385 12.99 14.15 22.10
CA GLY A 385 13.30 13.58 23.41
C GLY A 385 13.37 12.04 23.45
N PHE A 386 13.52 11.37 22.30
CA PHE A 386 13.66 9.91 22.24
C PHE A 386 15.03 9.48 22.71
N VAL A 387 16.08 10.08 22.17
CA VAL A 387 17.43 9.97 22.73
C VAL A 387 17.66 11.22 23.58
N PRO A 388 18.08 11.08 24.86
CA PRO A 388 18.46 12.23 25.66
C PRO A 388 19.39 13.16 24.87
N LYS A 389 19.14 14.47 24.88
CA LYS A 389 19.94 15.44 24.10
C LYS A 389 21.43 15.28 24.39
N ASP A 390 21.77 15.02 25.65
CA ASP A 390 23.11 14.71 26.15
C ASP A 390 23.69 13.41 25.57
N ALA A 391 22.89 12.35 25.42
CA ALA A 391 23.30 11.11 24.77
C ALA A 391 23.62 11.31 23.27
N TRP A 392 22.76 12.01 22.51
CA TRP A 392 23.04 12.29 21.09
C TRP A 392 24.19 13.28 20.91
N THR A 393 24.38 14.26 21.82
CA THR A 393 25.56 15.15 21.81
C THR A 393 26.86 14.44 22.17
N SER A 394 26.80 13.26 22.80
CA SER A 394 27.98 12.49 23.20
C SER A 394 28.55 11.64 22.05
N PHE A 395 27.79 11.45 20.97
CA PHE A 395 28.19 10.64 19.83
C PHE A 395 28.61 11.49 18.62
N GLY A 396 29.87 11.31 18.23
CA GLY A 396 30.42 11.80 16.96
C GLY A 396 30.39 13.31 16.77
N ASP A 397 30.92 13.78 15.65
CA ASP A 397 30.65 15.16 15.24
C ASP A 397 29.25 15.27 14.58
N GLU A 398 28.83 16.50 14.27
CA GLU A 398 27.54 16.74 13.62
C GLU A 398 27.42 16.02 12.26
N THR A 399 28.52 15.85 11.56
CA THR A 399 28.58 15.20 10.24
C THR A 399 28.31 13.71 10.39
N GLU A 400 28.93 13.03 11.35
CA GLU A 400 28.70 11.60 11.61
C GLU A 400 27.24 11.31 11.93
N ARG A 401 26.59 12.18 12.70
CA ARG A 401 25.16 12.05 13.04
C ARG A 401 24.26 12.23 11.83
N LYS A 402 24.50 13.27 11.01
CA LYS A 402 23.76 13.49 9.76
C LYS A 402 23.93 12.32 8.80
N ASN A 403 25.15 11.82 8.65
CA ASN A 403 25.44 10.67 7.79
C ASN A 403 24.71 9.40 8.25
N ALA A 404 24.60 9.18 9.57
CA ALA A 404 23.85 8.05 10.09
C ALA A 404 22.34 8.17 9.84
N ALA A 405 21.75 9.35 10.04
CA ALA A 405 20.34 9.61 9.72
C ALA A 405 20.05 9.45 8.21
N LEU A 406 20.95 9.94 7.35
CA LEU A 406 20.87 9.74 5.91
C LEU A 406 20.95 8.27 5.52
N LEU A 407 21.86 7.50 6.14
CA LEU A 407 21.99 6.07 5.89
C LEU A 407 20.74 5.31 6.35
N LEU A 408 20.17 5.63 7.53
CA LEU A 408 18.90 5.07 8.01
C LEU A 408 17.75 5.37 7.03
N THR A 409 17.70 6.59 6.52
CA THR A 409 16.71 6.99 5.51
C THR A 409 16.91 6.21 4.20
N ALA A 410 18.15 6.04 3.77
CA ALA A 410 18.50 5.33 2.55
C ALA A 410 18.11 3.85 2.61
N ILE A 411 18.40 3.14 3.72
CA ILE A 411 18.06 1.72 3.90
C ILE A 411 16.57 1.47 4.12
N ARG A 412 15.80 2.50 4.49
CA ARG A 412 14.33 2.46 4.56
C ARG A 412 13.67 2.74 3.20
N THR A 413 14.26 3.61 2.39
CA THR A 413 13.58 4.19 1.20
C THR A 413 14.06 3.55 -0.11
N LEU A 414 15.36 3.50 -0.34
CA LEU A 414 15.91 3.07 -1.64
C LEU A 414 15.57 1.61 -2.01
N PRO A 415 15.53 0.64 -1.07
CA PRO A 415 15.20 -0.74 -1.41
C PRO A 415 13.77 -0.98 -1.91
N LYS A 416 12.85 -0.04 -1.64
CA LYS A 416 11.47 -0.08 -2.14
C LYS A 416 11.41 0.11 -3.65
N LEU A 417 12.19 1.07 -4.16
CA LEU A 417 12.15 1.51 -5.57
C LEU A 417 12.37 0.38 -6.58
N PRO A 418 13.43 -0.44 -6.51
CA PRO A 418 13.62 -1.52 -7.47
C PRO A 418 12.53 -2.58 -7.34
N TYR A 419 12.05 -2.88 -6.13
CA TYR A 419 10.98 -3.86 -5.92
C TYR A 419 9.64 -3.39 -6.53
N TYR A 420 9.29 -2.12 -6.38
CA TYR A 420 8.08 -1.54 -6.96
C TYR A 420 8.12 -1.57 -8.49
N LEU A 421 9.23 -1.11 -9.08
CA LEU A 421 9.42 -1.11 -10.54
C LEU A 421 9.41 -2.52 -11.11
N LEU A 422 10.20 -3.44 -10.54
CA LEU A 422 10.29 -4.80 -11.07
C LEU A 422 8.95 -5.55 -10.93
N SER A 423 8.14 -5.22 -9.93
CA SER A 423 6.84 -5.87 -9.71
C SER A 423 5.87 -5.59 -10.84
N ASP A 424 5.80 -4.33 -11.28
CA ASP A 424 4.95 -3.94 -12.40
C ASP A 424 5.55 -4.41 -13.72
N VAL A 425 6.84 -4.19 -13.96
CA VAL A 425 7.53 -4.60 -15.19
C VAL A 425 7.41 -6.12 -15.42
N THR A 426 7.54 -6.94 -14.38
CA THR A 426 7.39 -8.40 -14.52
C THR A 426 5.96 -8.79 -14.90
N ARG A 427 4.96 -8.13 -14.31
CA ARG A 427 3.54 -8.40 -14.59
C ARG A 427 3.16 -7.95 -16.01
N LEU A 428 3.58 -6.75 -16.43
CA LEU A 428 3.38 -6.25 -17.79
C LEU A 428 4.06 -7.16 -18.82
N HIS A 429 5.33 -7.52 -18.61
CA HIS A 429 6.06 -8.43 -19.49
C HIS A 429 5.34 -9.78 -19.65
N HIS A 430 4.82 -10.35 -18.56
CA HIS A 430 4.08 -11.61 -18.62
C HIS A 430 2.77 -11.49 -19.39
N LEU A 431 2.08 -10.36 -19.27
CA LEU A 431 0.84 -10.12 -20.01
C LEU A 431 1.10 -10.07 -21.53
N ASP A 432 2.22 -9.49 -21.94
CA ASP A 432 2.66 -9.49 -23.34
C ASP A 432 3.23 -10.86 -23.78
N ASN A 433 3.75 -11.66 -22.86
CA ASN A 433 4.48 -12.91 -23.12
C ASN A 433 4.00 -14.06 -22.21
N GLN A 434 2.72 -14.45 -22.33
CA GLN A 434 2.08 -15.42 -21.42
C GLN A 434 2.70 -16.82 -21.39
N GLN A 435 3.48 -17.19 -22.41
CA GLN A 435 4.18 -18.48 -22.49
C GLN A 435 5.42 -18.53 -21.59
N ASP A 436 5.95 -17.38 -21.16
CA ASP A 436 7.12 -17.32 -20.32
C ASP A 436 6.83 -17.82 -18.90
N ASN A 437 7.81 -18.48 -18.28
CA ASN A 437 7.70 -18.89 -16.90
C ASN A 437 7.73 -17.66 -15.96
N PHE A 438 6.57 -17.28 -15.43
CA PHE A 438 6.41 -16.12 -14.56
C PHE A 438 7.35 -16.13 -13.35
N ILE A 439 7.47 -17.27 -12.65
CA ILE A 439 8.31 -17.38 -11.44
C ILE A 439 9.80 -17.19 -11.80
N GLN A 440 10.24 -17.76 -12.91
CA GLN A 440 11.60 -17.58 -13.40
C GLN A 440 11.87 -16.12 -13.79
N GLY A 441 10.93 -15.48 -14.50
CA GLY A 441 11.01 -14.06 -14.86
C GLY A 441 11.05 -13.16 -13.62
N TRP A 442 10.19 -13.44 -12.64
CA TRP A 442 10.16 -12.76 -11.35
C TRP A 442 11.51 -12.80 -10.64
N TRP A 443 12.07 -13.99 -10.41
CA TRP A 443 13.36 -14.11 -9.72
C TRP A 443 14.55 -13.58 -10.52
N SER A 444 14.50 -13.66 -11.85
CA SER A 444 15.48 -13.00 -12.72
C SER A 444 15.47 -11.48 -12.52
N ASN A 445 14.28 -10.88 -12.46
CA ASN A 445 14.12 -9.44 -12.21
C ASN A 445 14.49 -9.05 -10.77
N ARG A 446 14.12 -9.86 -9.75
CA ARG A 446 14.58 -9.67 -8.35
C ARG A 446 16.10 -9.64 -8.25
N LYS A 447 16.77 -10.56 -8.95
CA LYS A 447 18.23 -10.60 -9.00
C LYS A 447 18.83 -9.40 -9.73
N LYS A 448 18.27 -9.03 -10.88
CA LYS A 448 18.80 -7.96 -11.74
C LYS A 448 18.59 -6.56 -11.15
N TRP A 449 17.39 -6.26 -10.67
CA TRP A 449 17.00 -4.90 -10.28
C TRP A 449 17.21 -4.66 -8.78
N GLN A 450 16.78 -5.61 -7.94
CA GLN A 450 16.89 -5.47 -6.49
C GLN A 450 18.21 -6.08 -5.96
N GLY A 451 18.89 -6.94 -6.73
CA GLY A 451 20.11 -7.59 -6.26
C GLY A 451 19.85 -8.59 -5.12
N VAL A 452 18.67 -9.21 -5.08
CA VAL A 452 18.30 -10.19 -4.05
C VAL A 452 18.04 -11.57 -4.64
N GLN A 453 18.08 -12.59 -3.78
CA GLN A 453 17.75 -13.97 -4.14
C GLN A 453 16.96 -14.66 -3.02
N GLY A 454 16.15 -15.66 -3.39
CA GLY A 454 15.48 -16.60 -2.49
C GLY A 454 16.41 -17.74 -2.06
N ASN A 455 15.83 -18.80 -1.50
CA ASN A 455 16.59 -20.03 -1.22
C ASN A 455 16.76 -20.86 -2.49
N SER A 456 15.68 -21.06 -3.25
CA SER A 456 15.69 -21.78 -4.53
C SER A 456 15.42 -20.90 -5.74
N ASN A 457 14.98 -19.64 -5.53
CA ASN A 457 14.51 -18.75 -6.60
C ASN A 457 13.34 -19.37 -7.39
N THR A 458 12.49 -20.11 -6.67
CA THR A 458 11.25 -20.72 -7.19
C THR A 458 10.06 -20.45 -6.28
N GLU A 459 10.28 -19.73 -5.19
CA GLU A 459 9.26 -19.37 -4.22
C GLU A 459 8.30 -18.34 -4.85
N ALA A 460 6.99 -18.53 -4.65
CA ALA A 460 5.97 -17.59 -5.12
C ALA A 460 5.80 -16.42 -4.13
N ASP A 461 6.90 -15.78 -3.75
CA ASP A 461 6.92 -14.80 -2.66
C ASP A 461 6.06 -13.55 -2.95
N PHE A 462 5.92 -13.19 -4.22
CA PHE A 462 5.00 -12.14 -4.68
C PHE A 462 3.54 -12.35 -4.24
N LEU A 463 3.12 -13.58 -3.91
CA LEU A 463 1.76 -13.83 -3.43
C LEU A 463 1.52 -13.30 -2.02
N GLY A 464 2.56 -13.12 -1.21
CA GLY A 464 2.41 -12.47 0.09
C GLY A 464 2.15 -10.96 -0.02
N ASP A 465 2.26 -10.38 -1.21
CA ASP A 465 2.08 -8.96 -1.45
C ASP A 465 0.64 -8.64 -1.82
N HIS A 466 -0.02 -7.85 -0.97
CA HIS A 466 -1.43 -7.50 -1.16
C HIS A 466 -1.69 -6.74 -2.48
N PHE A 467 -0.78 -5.87 -2.92
CA PHE A 467 -0.93 -5.14 -4.18
C PHE A 467 -0.87 -6.08 -5.37
N ILE A 468 0.01 -7.08 -5.32
CA ILE A 468 0.11 -8.10 -6.37
C ILE A 468 -1.14 -9.00 -6.36
N SER A 469 -1.57 -9.47 -5.19
CA SER A 469 -2.75 -10.35 -5.07
C SER A 469 -4.07 -9.70 -5.50
N LEU A 470 -4.15 -8.36 -5.49
CA LEU A 470 -5.30 -7.57 -5.92
C LEU A 470 -5.09 -6.88 -7.28
N ASN A 471 -4.07 -7.25 -8.07
CA ASN A 471 -3.79 -6.62 -9.37
C ASN A 471 -3.56 -5.09 -9.33
N LYS A 472 -3.19 -4.55 -8.17
CA LYS A 472 -2.88 -3.12 -8.03
C LYS A 472 -1.47 -2.81 -8.56
N PRO A 473 -1.26 -1.71 -9.30
CA PRO A 473 0.06 -1.27 -9.72
C PRO A 473 0.88 -0.71 -8.56
N TYR A 474 2.20 -0.82 -8.68
CA TYR A 474 3.20 -0.21 -7.80
C TYR A 474 3.73 1.14 -8.31
N LEU A 475 3.28 1.59 -9.49
CA LEU A 475 3.67 2.88 -10.07
C LEU A 475 3.40 4.11 -9.19
N ARG A 476 2.39 4.03 -8.32
CA ARG A 476 1.94 5.11 -7.43
C ARG A 476 3.03 5.60 -6.47
#